data_AF-A0A359B0Y2-F1
#
_entry.id   AF-A0A359B0Y2-F1
#
_cell.length_a   1.000
_cell.length_b   1.000
_cell.length_c   1.000
_cell.angle_alpha   90.00
_cell.angle_beta   90.00
_cell.angle_gamma   90.00
#
_symmetry.space_group_name_H-M   'P 1'
#
loop_
_entity.id
_entity.type
_entity.pdbx_description
1 polymer ?
#
loop_
_entity_poly.entity_id
_entity_poly.type
_entity_poly.pdbx_seq_one_letter_code
_entity_poly.pdbx_strand_id
1 'polypeptide(L)' 'VLKKSPTKIKKYCAELHELENKADDVYDQFIIKLFETEEDAIEVVKLKEIMYELEKTTDGAELVGKIIKTIIVKYA' A
#
# COMPACT_ATOMS: atom_id res chain seq x y z
N VAL A 1 -15.41 -7.73 19.04
CA VAL A 1 -15.40 -8.13 17.61
C VAL A 1 -14.07 -8.78 17.23
N LEU A 2 -12.92 -8.12 17.43
CA LEU A 2 -11.59 -8.65 17.07
C LEU A 2 -11.23 -10.01 17.73
N LYS A 3 -11.59 -10.21 19.02
CA LYS A 3 -11.36 -11.48 19.72
C LYS A 3 -12.19 -12.67 19.22
N LYS A 4 -13.29 -12.43 18.49
CA LYS A 4 -14.20 -13.51 18.09
C LYS A 4 -13.76 -14.26 16.82
N SER A 5 -12.82 -13.72 16.04
CA SER A 5 -12.38 -14.36 14.78
C SER A 5 -10.94 -13.97 14.38
N PRO A 6 -9.92 -14.25 15.23
CA PRO A 6 -8.54 -13.86 14.97
C PRO A 6 -7.97 -14.45 13.66
N THR A 7 -8.35 -15.68 13.30
CA THR A 7 -7.88 -16.32 12.05
C THR A 7 -8.36 -15.59 10.79
N LYS A 8 -9.63 -15.16 10.76
CA LYS A 8 -10.18 -14.40 9.63
C LYS A 8 -9.51 -13.04 9.49
N ILE A 9 -9.28 -12.36 10.62
CA ILE A 9 -8.63 -11.05 10.61
C ILE A 9 -7.17 -11.17 10.15
N LYS A 10 -6.44 -12.20 10.60
CA LYS A 10 -5.08 -12.48 10.10
C LYS A 10 -5.05 -12.69 8.59
N LYS A 11 -6.06 -13.37 8.02
CA LYS A 11 -6.21 -13.54 6.57
C LYS A 11 -6.36 -12.19 5.86
N TYR A 12 -7.25 -11.32 6.34
CA TYR A 12 -7.42 -9.99 5.75
C TYR A 12 -6.17 -9.10 5.88
N CYS A 13 -5.45 -9.16 7.01
CA CYS A 13 -4.18 -8.45 7.14
C CYS A 13 -3.12 -8.96 6.14
N ALA A 14 -3.09 -10.26 5.84
CA ALA A 14 -2.21 -10.81 4.82
C ALA A 14 -2.64 -10.36 3.41
N GLU A 15 -3.95 -10.38 3.12
CA GLU A 15 -4.46 -9.88 1.83
C GLU A 15 -4.17 -8.39 1.63
N LEU A 16 -4.25 -7.55 2.68
CA LEU A 16 -3.85 -6.14 2.60
C LEU A 16 -2.37 -5.99 2.27
N HIS A 17 -1.49 -6.75 2.92
CA HIS A 17 -0.06 -6.73 2.65
C HIS A 17 0.28 -7.16 1.21
N GLU A 18 -0.39 -8.20 0.70
CA GLU A 18 -0.22 -8.63 -0.70
C GLU A 18 -0.73 -7.60 -1.72
N LEU A 19 -1.72 -6.79 -1.36
CA LEU A 19 -2.23 -5.73 -2.23
C LEU A 19 -1.32 -4.50 -2.23
N GLU A 20 -0.76 -4.13 -1.09
CA GLU A 20 0.19 -3.02 -0.99
C GLU A 20 1.52 -3.35 -1.68
N ASN A 21 2.09 -4.54 -1.49
CA ASN A 21 3.28 -4.97 -2.25
C ASN A 21 3.07 -4.85 -3.78
N LYS A 22 1.87 -5.16 -4.28
CA LYS A 22 1.54 -4.99 -5.70
C LYS A 22 1.39 -3.53 -6.12
N ALA A 23 0.89 -2.69 -5.22
CA ALA A 23 0.78 -1.26 -5.47
C ALA A 23 2.17 -0.61 -5.54
N ASP A 24 3.08 -1.00 -4.65
CA ASP A 24 4.49 -0.59 -4.66
C ASP A 24 5.17 -1.00 -5.97
N ASP A 25 5.02 -2.26 -6.40
CA ASP A 25 5.56 -2.73 -7.68
C ASP A 25 5.06 -1.89 -8.87
N VAL A 26 3.77 -1.53 -8.87
CA VAL A 26 3.17 -0.69 -9.91
C VAL A 26 3.71 0.73 -9.84
N TYR A 27 3.86 1.30 -8.65
CA TYR A 27 4.44 2.63 -8.44
C TYR A 27 5.88 2.69 -8.96
N ASP A 28 6.72 1.74 -8.56
CA ASP A 28 8.14 1.70 -8.95
C ASP A 28 8.30 1.56 -10.46
N GLN A 29 7.57 0.63 -11.08
CA GLN A 29 7.57 0.47 -12.53
C GLN A 29 7.09 1.72 -13.26
N PHE A 30 6.06 2.39 -12.72
CA PHE A 30 5.55 3.63 -13.28
C PHE A 30 6.59 4.75 -13.20
N ILE A 31 7.23 4.93 -12.04
CA ILE A 31 8.24 5.98 -11.85
C ILE A 31 9.43 5.77 -12.79
N ILE A 32 9.94 4.54 -12.90
CA ILE A 32 11.02 4.21 -13.85
C ILE A 32 10.61 4.64 -15.27
N LYS A 33 9.45 4.18 -15.73
CA LYS A 33 8.95 4.49 -17.07
C LYS A 33 8.71 5.98 -17.29
N LEU A 34 8.19 6.69 -16.29
CA LEU A 34 7.93 8.13 -16.37
C LEU A 34 9.22 8.89 -16.66
N PHE A 35 10.28 8.63 -15.90
CA PHE A 35 11.56 9.32 -16.07
C PHE A 35 12.34 8.87 -17.31
N GLU A 36 12.07 7.68 -17.85
CA GLU A 36 12.66 7.21 -19.11
C GLU A 36 11.99 7.79 -20.35
N THR A 37 10.70 8.14 -20.30
CA THR A 37 9.89 8.38 -21.51
C THR A 37 9.23 9.74 -21.60
N GLU A 38 8.98 10.42 -20.49
CA GLU A 38 8.32 11.73 -20.50
C GLU A 38 9.35 12.87 -20.54
N GLU A 39 9.22 13.75 -21.52
CA GLU A 39 10.13 14.89 -21.73
C GLU A 39 9.55 16.19 -21.15
N ASP A 40 8.23 16.30 -20.99
CA ASP A 40 7.59 17.45 -20.38
C ASP A 40 7.74 17.40 -18.85
N ALA A 41 8.64 18.23 -18.32
CA ALA A 41 8.88 18.35 -16.89
C ALA A 41 7.63 18.72 -16.08
N ILE A 42 6.68 19.47 -16.66
CA ILE A 42 5.42 19.80 -15.99
C ILE A 42 4.59 18.53 -15.82
N GLU A 43 4.57 17.66 -16.84
CA GLU A 43 3.81 16.42 -16.80
C GLU A 43 4.47 15.38 -15.89
N VAL A 44 5.81 15.31 -15.88
CA VAL A 44 6.57 14.50 -14.91
C VAL A 44 6.15 14.84 -13.47
N VAL A 45 6.11 16.12 -13.10
CA VAL A 45 5.74 16.53 -11.75
C VAL A 45 4.29 16.12 -11.45
N LYS A 46 3.34 16.37 -12.35
CA LYS A 46 1.93 16.01 -12.12
C LYS A 46 1.75 14.51 -11.91
N LEU A 47 2.27 13.70 -12.83
CA LEU A 47 2.10 12.25 -12.82
C LEU A 47 2.80 11.62 -11.61
N LYS A 48 4.00 12.09 -11.27
CA LYS A 48 4.71 11.66 -10.07
C LYS A 48 3.88 11.91 -8.80
N GLU A 49 3.35 13.12 -8.63
CA GLU A 49 2.60 13.47 -7.40
C GLU A 49 1.28 12.69 -7.30
N ILE A 50 0.58 12.46 -8.41
CA ILE A 50 -0.64 11.65 -8.44
C ILE A 50 -0.32 10.20 -8.02
N MET A 51 0.70 9.59 -8.62
CA MET A 51 1.06 8.21 -8.33
C MET A 51 1.59 8.03 -6.90
N TYR A 52 2.31 9.03 -6.39
CA TYR A 52 2.77 9.04 -5.00
C TYR A 52 1.60 9.09 -4.01
N GLU A 53 0.56 9.89 -4.28
CA GLU A 53 -0.60 9.92 -3.37
C GLU A 53 -1.41 8.61 -3.42
N LEU A 54 -1.42 7.91 -4.56
CA LEU A 54 -2.02 6.59 -4.68
C LEU A 54 -1.25 5.52 -3.87
N GLU A 55 0.08 5.50 -3.97
CA GLU A 55 0.94 4.59 -3.18
C GLU A 55 0.80 4.85 -1.67
N LYS A 56 0.82 6.11 -1.24
CA LYS A 56 0.55 6.47 0.16
C LYS A 56 -0.81 6.02 0.66
N THR A 57 -1.82 6.00 -0.23
CA THR A 57 -3.15 5.52 0.13
C THR A 57 -3.13 4.01 0.40
N THR A 58 -2.38 3.23 -0.38
CA THR A 58 -2.23 1.79 -0.17
C THR A 58 -1.40 1.46 1.05
N ASP A 59 -0.29 2.17 1.30
CA ASP A 59 0.51 2.05 2.54
C ASP A 59 -0.35 2.37 3.78
N GLY A 60 -1.17 3.42 3.71
CA GLY A 60 -2.09 3.77 4.80
C GLY A 60 -3.06 2.64 5.16
N ALA A 61 -3.56 1.91 4.17
CA ALA A 61 -4.43 0.75 4.40
C ALA A 61 -3.66 -0.44 5.02
N GLU A 62 -2.43 -0.66 4.59
CA GLU A 62 -1.55 -1.73 5.09
C GLU A 62 -1.10 -1.45 6.53
N LEU A 63 -0.83 -0.19 6.88
CA LEU A 63 -0.57 0.28 8.25
C LEU A 63 -1.73 -0.06 9.20
N VAL A 64 -2.97 0.16 8.79
CA VAL A 64 -4.15 -0.25 9.58
C VAL A 64 -4.14 -1.75 9.82
N GLY A 65 -3.82 -2.55 8.81
CA GLY A 65 -3.63 -4.00 8.91
C GLY A 65 -2.55 -4.39 9.93
N LYS A 66 -1.38 -3.72 9.89
CA LYS A 66 -0.26 -3.91 10.83
C LYS A 66 -0.67 -3.58 12.28
N ILE A 67 -1.41 -2.50 12.50
CA ILE A 67 -1.92 -2.11 13.82
C ILE A 67 -2.89 -3.18 14.37
N ILE A 68 -3.85 -3.63 13.56
CA ILE A 68 -4.81 -4.66 13.95
C ILE A 68 -4.10 -5.98 14.30
N LYS A 69 -3.12 -6.39 13.50
CA LYS A 69 -2.28 -7.58 13.77
C LYS A 69 -1.57 -7.45 15.12
N THR A 70 -0.99 -6.29 15.41
CA THR A 70 -0.31 -6.00 16.68
C THR A 70 -1.26 -6.11 17.87
N ILE A 71 -2.48 -5.58 17.76
CA ILE A 71 -3.51 -5.71 18.81
C ILE A 71 -3.86 -7.18 19.03
N ILE A 72 -4.07 -7.96 17.96
CA ILE A 72 -4.39 -9.39 18.10
C ILE A 72 -3.28 -10.14 18.80
N VAL A 73 -2.01 -9.88 18.47
CA VAL A 73 -0.86 -10.55 19.13
C VAL A 73 -0.75 -10.16 20.61
N LYS A 74 -0.96 -8.88 20.95
CA LYS A 74 -0.86 -8.40 22.35
C LYS A 74 -1.96 -8.95 23.27
N TYR A 75 -3.13 -9.28 22.73
CA TYR A 75 -4.29 -9.73 23.50
C TYR A 75 -4.72 -11.18 23.16
N ALA A 76 -3.81 -11.96 22.56
CA ALA A 76 -3.94 -13.40 22.34
C ALA A 76 -3.73 -14.18 23.63
#